data_AF-A0A0M8YM39-F1
#
_entry.id   AF-A0A0M8YM39-F1
#
_cell.length_a   1.000
_cell.length_b   1.000
_cell.length_c   1.000
_cell.angle_alpha   90.00
_cell.angle_beta   90.00
_cell.angle_gamma   90.00
#
_symmetry.space_group_name_H-M   'P 1'
#
loop_
_entity.id
_entity.type
_entity.pdbx_description
1 polymer ?
#
loop_
_entity_poly.entity_id
_entity_poly.type
_entity_poly.pdbx_seq_one_letter_code
_entity_poly.pdbx_strand_id
1 'polypeptide(L)'
;MVVENSALGLVMLEAGVPVVVTGEEDHQAWLARYPVAPGGRRRVAVGLAWCTIGSGAHRGQYAIEVRLDGQRVGELTYLMSRRYADTMGRVIEAGGTPGCEAVIQVGGRGLEIVLLLPRDTSGVVPPQTAVFAPPARRKSPHPMWIVAGVLVFLLIAIRALAEVGSSIEDSAAPLSTTSSRTTTTAPTTTAAPTTTTTTTTTTTTTTTTTTTTTTTTTPAAEPAPNPEPQPQPQPEPQPQPNPQPNPATQAPPPPAPNQGCHASYTPCVPIASDVDCKPGKGNGPAYVTGPIKVIGPDEYGLDSDNDGVGCE
;
A
#
# COMPACT_ATOMS: atom_id res chain seq x y z
N MET A 1 30.57 -5.67 -2.61
CA MET A 1 29.92 -6.25 -1.41
C MET A 1 28.65 -6.92 -1.91
N VAL A 2 28.49 -8.21 -1.70
CA VAL A 2 27.43 -9.03 -2.32
C VAL A 2 26.18 -9.00 -1.43
N VAL A 3 25.00 -9.22 -2.01
CA VAL A 3 23.76 -9.44 -1.24
C VAL A 3 23.82 -10.83 -0.60
N GLU A 4 23.66 -10.92 0.71
CA GLU A 4 24.01 -12.13 1.47
C GLU A 4 22.83 -13.06 1.82
N ASN A 5 21.60 -12.73 1.40
CA ASN A 5 20.41 -13.55 1.56
C ASN A 5 19.68 -13.75 0.21
N SER A 6 18.61 -14.54 0.20
CA SER A 6 17.93 -14.94 -1.03
C SER A 6 17.01 -13.85 -1.57
N ALA A 7 17.35 -13.29 -2.73
CA ALA A 7 16.46 -12.42 -3.52
C ALA A 7 15.46 -13.19 -4.41
N LEU A 8 15.31 -14.52 -4.20
CA LEU A 8 14.48 -15.36 -5.05
C LEU A 8 13.00 -14.97 -4.98
N GLY A 9 12.37 -14.78 -6.14
CA GLY A 9 10.97 -14.33 -6.26
C GLY A 9 10.77 -12.82 -6.15
N LEU A 10 11.82 -12.04 -5.88
CA LEU A 10 11.76 -10.58 -5.84
C LEU A 10 12.15 -9.96 -7.19
N VAL A 11 11.34 -9.03 -7.66
CA VAL A 11 11.72 -8.06 -8.70
C VAL A 11 12.48 -6.94 -8.00
N MET A 12 13.80 -6.98 -8.11
CA MET A 12 14.69 -6.04 -7.44
C MET A 12 14.63 -4.66 -8.11
N LEU A 13 14.15 -3.67 -7.36
CA LEU A 13 14.19 -2.25 -7.70
C LEU A 13 15.64 -1.75 -7.73
N GLU A 14 15.91 -0.71 -8.52
CA GLU A 14 17.23 -0.10 -8.61
C GLU A 14 17.68 0.52 -7.27
N ALA A 15 18.86 0.13 -6.81
CA ALA A 15 19.43 0.61 -5.55
C ALA A 15 19.94 2.06 -5.68
N GLY A 16 19.13 3.03 -5.25
CA GLY A 16 19.41 4.47 -5.40
C GLY A 16 19.75 5.19 -4.09
N VAL A 17 18.72 5.69 -3.40
CA VAL A 17 18.84 6.50 -2.17
C VAL A 17 18.57 5.69 -0.91
N PRO A 18 19.28 5.99 0.20
CA PRO A 18 18.95 5.43 1.51
C PRO A 18 17.58 5.93 1.97
N VAL A 19 16.71 5.02 2.38
CA VAL A 19 15.40 5.31 2.98
C VAL A 19 15.31 4.54 4.30
N VAL A 20 15.05 5.28 5.38
CA VAL A 20 14.98 4.75 6.75
C VAL A 20 13.67 3.99 6.96
N VAL A 21 13.74 2.87 7.66
CA VAL A 21 12.59 2.05 8.06
C VAL A 21 12.18 2.42 9.49
N THR A 22 10.89 2.31 9.79
CA THR A 22 10.31 2.62 11.11
C THR A 22 9.73 1.37 11.76
N GLY A 23 9.79 1.30 13.10
CA GLY A 23 9.33 0.12 13.86
C GLY A 23 10.33 -1.04 13.89
N GLU A 24 11.55 -0.84 13.39
CA GLU A 24 12.64 -1.83 13.41
C GLU A 24 13.08 -2.21 14.84
N GLU A 25 12.83 -1.33 15.81
CA GLU A 25 12.99 -1.59 17.25
C GLU A 25 12.15 -2.77 17.75
N ASP A 26 10.97 -3.03 17.18
CA ASP A 26 10.11 -4.16 17.55
C ASP A 26 10.57 -5.49 16.92
N HIS A 27 11.54 -5.43 16.01
CA HIS A 27 11.98 -6.54 15.16
C HIS A 27 13.44 -6.97 15.38
N GLN A 28 14.09 -6.46 16.44
CA GLN A 28 15.50 -6.72 16.78
C GLN A 28 15.86 -8.21 16.87
N ALA A 29 14.98 -9.06 17.42
CA ALA A 29 15.21 -10.50 17.52
C ALA A 29 15.28 -11.22 16.15
N TRP A 30 14.69 -10.63 15.10
CA TRP A 30 14.84 -11.13 13.73
C TRP A 30 16.08 -10.55 13.05
N LEU A 31 16.31 -9.23 13.18
CA LEU A 31 17.49 -8.56 12.62
C LEU A 31 18.80 -9.14 13.17
N ALA A 32 18.84 -9.58 14.43
CA ALA A 32 19.99 -10.22 15.06
C ALA A 32 20.47 -11.51 14.37
N ARG A 33 19.64 -12.13 13.51
CA ARG A 33 20.04 -13.27 12.67
C ARG A 33 21.01 -12.89 11.54
N TYR A 34 21.15 -11.59 11.29
CA TYR A 34 22.05 -11.00 10.29
C TYR A 34 23.15 -10.21 11.01
N PRO A 35 24.03 -10.87 11.79
CA PRO A 35 25.05 -10.18 12.57
C PRO A 35 25.91 -9.28 11.69
N VAL A 36 26.19 -8.09 12.21
CA VAL A 36 27.03 -7.06 11.60
C VAL A 36 28.23 -6.84 12.52
N ALA A 37 29.44 -6.80 11.98
CA ALA A 37 30.63 -6.46 12.76
C ALA A 37 30.53 -5.02 13.30
N PRO A 38 31.19 -4.67 14.42
CA PRO A 38 31.24 -3.28 14.91
C PRO A 38 31.75 -2.32 13.84
N GLY A 39 30.98 -1.26 13.55
CA GLY A 39 31.26 -0.31 12.45
C GLY A 39 31.06 -0.88 11.04
N GLY A 40 30.66 -2.15 10.92
CA GLY A 40 30.35 -2.81 9.66
C GLY A 40 28.96 -2.46 9.13
N ARG A 41 28.70 -2.92 7.90
CA ARG A 41 27.41 -2.85 7.22
C ARG A 41 27.20 -4.15 6.45
N ARG A 42 25.98 -4.66 6.41
CA ARG A 42 25.62 -5.93 5.78
C ARG A 42 24.55 -5.72 4.71
N ARG A 43 24.81 -6.14 3.48
CA ARG A 43 23.88 -5.99 2.35
C ARG A 43 22.95 -7.20 2.23
N VAL A 44 21.66 -6.92 2.15
CA VAL A 44 20.57 -7.90 2.06
C VAL A 44 19.57 -7.47 0.98
N ALA A 45 18.79 -8.40 0.46
CA ALA A 45 17.56 -8.14 -0.28
C ALA A 45 16.38 -8.22 0.68
N VAL A 46 15.41 -7.32 0.53
CA VAL A 46 14.13 -7.37 1.25
C VAL A 46 12.98 -7.30 0.27
N GLY A 47 11.92 -8.04 0.57
CA GLY A 47 10.62 -7.86 -0.08
C GLY A 47 9.93 -6.62 0.47
N LEU A 48 9.09 -6.01 -0.36
CA LEU A 48 8.21 -4.91 0.00
C LEU A 48 6.77 -5.38 -0.18
N ALA A 49 5.89 -5.04 0.75
CA ALA A 49 4.47 -5.39 0.67
C ALA A 49 3.60 -4.26 1.21
N TRP A 50 2.31 -4.32 0.91
CA TRP A 50 1.34 -3.37 1.41
C TRP A 50 0.87 -3.75 2.82
N CYS A 51 0.95 -2.81 3.75
CA CYS A 51 0.36 -2.89 5.07
C CYS A 51 -0.63 -1.73 5.30
N THR A 52 -1.26 -1.72 6.47
CA THR A 52 -2.04 -0.60 6.97
C THR A 52 -1.37 -0.07 8.24
N ILE A 53 -1.16 1.25 8.31
CA ILE A 53 -0.49 1.90 9.44
C ILE A 53 -1.30 1.68 10.71
N GLY A 54 -0.68 1.11 11.74
CA GLY A 54 -1.34 0.71 12.98
C GLY A 54 -1.57 1.84 13.99
N SER A 55 -0.81 2.93 13.91
CA SER A 55 -0.75 3.98 14.94
C SER A 55 -0.39 5.37 14.38
N GLY A 56 -0.44 6.40 15.24
CA GLY A 56 -0.12 7.78 14.85
C GLY A 56 -1.16 8.46 13.95
N ALA A 57 -0.81 9.64 13.44
CA ALA A 57 -1.71 10.52 12.67
C ALA A 57 -2.22 9.91 11.35
N HIS A 58 -1.52 8.90 10.81
CA HIS A 58 -1.86 8.24 9.54
C HIS A 58 -2.45 6.83 9.75
N ARG A 59 -2.90 6.49 10.96
CA ARG A 59 -3.52 5.19 11.26
C ARG A 59 -4.67 4.89 10.28
N GLY A 60 -4.69 3.66 9.75
CA GLY A 60 -5.69 3.24 8.76
C GLY A 60 -5.33 3.56 7.31
N GLN A 61 -4.29 4.37 7.05
CA GLN A 61 -3.76 4.58 5.71
C GLN A 61 -2.85 3.41 5.29
N TYR A 62 -2.66 3.22 3.98
CA TYR A 62 -1.72 2.24 3.46
C TYR A 62 -0.26 2.70 3.65
N ALA A 63 0.61 1.74 3.96
CA ALA A 63 2.06 1.92 3.99
C ALA A 63 2.78 0.74 3.33
N ILE A 64 4.08 0.92 3.09
CA ILE A 64 4.98 -0.12 2.58
C ILE A 64 5.67 -0.79 3.77
N GLU A 65 5.32 -2.04 4.06
CA GLU A 65 6.07 -2.86 5.02
C GLU A 65 7.30 -3.50 4.38
N VAL A 66 8.34 -3.67 5.20
CA VAL A 66 9.63 -4.26 4.81
C VAL A 66 9.69 -5.70 5.31
N ARG A 67 10.01 -6.63 4.42
CA ARG A 67 10.08 -8.07 4.70
C ARG A 67 11.46 -8.65 4.43
N LEU A 68 12.18 -9.01 5.48
CA LEU A 68 13.48 -9.67 5.41
C LEU A 68 13.28 -11.18 5.53
N ASP A 69 13.61 -11.92 4.46
CA ASP A 69 13.29 -13.34 4.28
C ASP A 69 11.80 -13.65 4.58
N GLY A 70 10.92 -12.79 4.06
CA GLY A 70 9.46 -12.89 4.16
C GLY A 70 8.86 -12.38 5.48
N GLN A 71 9.65 -12.23 6.54
CA GLN A 71 9.21 -11.74 7.84
C GLN A 71 9.24 -10.21 7.92
N ARG A 72 8.19 -9.60 8.47
CA ARG A 72 8.11 -8.14 8.66
C ARG A 72 9.20 -7.66 9.63
N VAL A 73 9.94 -6.62 9.23
CA VAL A 73 11.00 -5.97 10.02
C VAL A 73 10.81 -4.46 10.20
N GLY A 74 9.65 -3.94 9.81
CA GLY A 74 9.27 -2.54 9.96
C GLY A 74 8.43 -2.07 8.76
N GLU A 75 8.20 -0.77 8.68
CA GLU A 75 7.51 -0.12 7.55
C GLU A 75 8.07 1.26 7.23
N LEU A 76 7.82 1.74 6.01
CA LEU A 76 8.15 3.10 5.62
C LEU A 76 7.13 4.09 6.19
N THR A 77 7.56 5.33 6.42
CA THR A 77 6.63 6.41 6.79
C THR A 77 5.55 6.59 5.71
N TYR A 78 4.41 7.18 6.08
CA TYR A 78 3.29 7.43 5.16
C TYR A 78 3.73 8.17 3.87
N LEU A 79 4.52 9.25 4.00
CA LEU A 79 4.99 10.03 2.85
C LEU A 79 5.95 9.25 1.96
N MET A 80 6.86 8.45 2.54
CA MET A 80 7.73 7.57 1.75
C MET A 80 6.92 6.46 1.07
N SER A 81 5.92 5.90 1.76
CA SER A 81 5.02 4.90 1.20
C SER A 81 4.26 5.43 -0.01
N ARG A 82 3.74 6.66 0.05
CA ARG A 82 3.12 7.34 -1.09
C ARG A 82 4.09 7.58 -2.24
N ARG A 83 5.33 8.03 -1.94
CA ARG A 83 6.34 8.30 -2.97
C ARG A 83 6.67 7.08 -3.84
N TYR A 84 6.73 5.88 -3.24
CA TYR A 84 7.07 4.64 -3.95
C TYR A 84 5.85 3.84 -4.42
N ALA A 85 4.64 4.34 -4.23
CA ALA A 85 3.40 3.60 -4.47
C ALA A 85 3.27 3.10 -5.92
N ASP A 86 3.41 3.99 -6.90
CA ASP A 86 3.32 3.65 -8.34
C ASP A 86 4.45 2.71 -8.81
N THR A 87 5.56 2.70 -8.07
CA THR A 87 6.68 1.78 -8.34
C THR A 87 6.35 0.37 -7.84
N MET A 88 5.75 0.23 -6.67
CA MET A 88 5.22 -1.07 -6.21
C MET A 88 4.04 -1.54 -7.06
N GLY A 89 3.11 -0.64 -7.39
CA GLY A 89 1.95 -0.92 -8.23
C GLY A 89 2.34 -1.61 -9.53
N ARG A 90 3.23 -0.98 -10.33
CA ARG A 90 3.70 -1.55 -11.62
C ARG A 90 4.34 -2.93 -11.49
N VAL A 91 5.10 -3.18 -10.43
CA VAL A 91 5.73 -4.50 -10.21
C VAL A 91 4.67 -5.56 -9.89
N ILE A 92 3.69 -5.22 -9.05
CA ILE A 92 2.59 -6.11 -8.64
C ILE A 92 1.64 -6.37 -9.83
N GLU A 93 1.32 -5.35 -10.62
CA GLU A 93 0.53 -5.45 -11.86
C GLU A 93 1.21 -6.32 -12.91
N ALA A 94 2.56 -6.29 -12.99
CA ALA A 94 3.35 -7.20 -13.81
C ALA A 94 3.46 -8.63 -13.24
N GLY A 95 2.80 -8.93 -12.10
CA GLY A 95 2.81 -10.23 -11.43
C GLY A 95 4.06 -10.53 -10.60
N GLY A 96 4.89 -9.53 -10.33
CA GLY A 96 6.10 -9.65 -9.51
C GLY A 96 5.89 -9.28 -8.05
N THR A 97 6.76 -9.80 -7.16
CA THR A 97 6.88 -9.28 -5.79
C THR A 97 7.93 -8.17 -5.79
N PRO A 98 7.62 -6.92 -5.41
CA PRO A 98 8.64 -5.88 -5.34
C PRO A 98 9.63 -6.17 -4.21
N GLY A 99 10.92 -5.95 -4.49
CA GLY A 99 11.97 -6.01 -3.49
C GLY A 99 13.06 -4.98 -3.77
N CYS A 100 13.92 -4.72 -2.80
CA CYS A 100 15.05 -3.80 -2.96
C CYS A 100 16.26 -4.30 -2.19
N GLU A 101 17.44 -3.76 -2.53
CA GLU A 101 18.60 -3.93 -1.68
C GLU A 101 18.42 -3.08 -0.41
N ALA A 102 18.85 -3.60 0.73
CA ALA A 102 18.90 -2.89 2.00
C ALA A 102 20.24 -3.15 2.70
N VAL A 103 20.54 -2.28 3.66
CA VAL A 103 21.74 -2.35 4.48
C VAL A 103 21.33 -2.47 5.94
N ILE A 104 21.75 -3.56 6.59
CA ILE A 104 21.66 -3.72 8.04
C ILE A 104 22.95 -3.16 8.65
N GLN A 105 22.81 -2.33 9.69
CA GLN A 105 23.91 -1.67 10.38
C GLN A 105 23.65 -1.59 11.89
N VAL A 106 24.69 -1.31 12.68
CA VAL A 106 24.51 -1.00 14.10
C VAL A 106 24.19 0.48 14.25
N GLY A 107 23.07 0.78 14.89
CA GLY A 107 22.53 2.11 15.08
C GLY A 107 22.34 2.49 16.56
N GLY A 108 21.66 3.61 16.79
CA GLY A 108 21.52 4.19 18.14
C GLY A 108 20.60 3.41 19.08
N ARG A 109 19.72 2.57 18.53
CA ARG A 109 18.66 1.85 19.27
C ARG A 109 18.71 0.32 19.07
N GLY A 110 19.76 -0.20 18.44
CA GLY A 110 19.90 -1.60 18.06
C GLY A 110 20.46 -1.75 16.65
N LEU A 111 20.05 -2.82 15.95
CA LEU A 111 20.26 -2.97 14.52
C LEU A 111 19.24 -2.13 13.75
N GLU A 112 19.71 -1.33 12.81
CA GLU A 112 18.90 -0.55 11.88
C GLU A 112 18.94 -1.19 10.49
N ILE A 113 17.85 -1.09 9.73
CA ILE A 113 17.75 -1.49 8.33
C ILE A 113 17.39 -0.30 7.44
N VAL A 114 18.27 0.01 6.49
CA VAL A 114 18.11 1.14 5.57
C VAL A 114 17.94 0.60 4.15
N LEU A 115 16.81 0.91 3.51
CA LEU A 115 16.54 0.50 2.13
C LEU A 115 17.33 1.33 1.14
N LEU A 116 17.69 0.76 0.00
CA LEU A 116 18.20 1.46 -1.17
C LEU A 116 17.12 1.44 -2.25
N LEU A 117 16.31 2.50 -2.31
CA LEU A 117 15.18 2.63 -3.23
C LEU A 117 15.54 3.52 -4.44
N PRO A 118 14.83 3.39 -5.59
CA PRO A 118 15.11 4.20 -6.77
C PRO A 118 15.03 5.71 -6.47
N ARG A 119 15.96 6.50 -7.01
CA ARG A 119 15.85 7.98 -6.95
C ARG A 119 14.62 8.45 -7.70
N ASP A 120 14.50 7.92 -8.92
CA ASP A 120 13.50 8.30 -9.91
C ASP A 120 12.41 7.23 -9.94
N THR A 121 11.28 7.51 -9.32
CA THR A 121 10.13 6.61 -9.28
C THR A 121 9.40 6.52 -10.62
N SER A 122 9.79 7.31 -11.62
CA SER A 122 9.26 7.24 -12.99
C SER A 122 9.71 5.98 -13.75
N GLY A 123 10.92 5.48 -13.50
CA GLY A 123 11.58 4.48 -14.35
C GLY A 123 11.77 3.11 -13.71
N VAL A 124 10.74 2.25 -13.72
CA VAL A 124 10.94 0.81 -13.52
C VAL A 124 10.18 0.04 -14.59
N VAL A 125 10.90 -0.28 -15.67
CA VAL A 125 10.59 -1.41 -16.54
C VAL A 125 11.64 -2.46 -16.18
N PRO A 126 11.28 -3.61 -15.56
CA PRO A 126 12.27 -4.66 -15.37
C PRO A 126 12.79 -5.11 -16.75
N PRO A 127 14.08 -5.44 -16.90
CA PRO A 127 14.54 -6.12 -18.11
C PRO A 127 13.67 -7.36 -18.27
N GLN A 128 13.03 -7.50 -19.44
CA GLN A 128 12.01 -8.52 -19.68
C GLN A 128 12.63 -9.91 -19.50
N THR A 129 12.53 -10.48 -18.30
CA THR A 129 12.85 -11.87 -18.02
C THR A 129 11.79 -12.70 -18.71
N ALA A 130 12.09 -13.00 -19.98
CA ALA A 130 11.35 -13.84 -20.92
C ALA A 130 9.87 -14.01 -20.58
N VAL A 131 9.00 -13.30 -21.32
CA VAL A 131 7.61 -13.70 -21.47
C VAL A 131 7.62 -15.21 -21.67
N PHE A 132 7.14 -15.94 -20.67
CA PHE A 132 7.07 -17.40 -20.72
C PHE A 132 5.97 -17.70 -21.71
N ALA A 133 6.34 -17.75 -22.99
CA ALA A 133 5.42 -18.03 -24.07
C ALA A 133 4.69 -19.31 -23.68
N PRO A 134 3.36 -19.29 -23.51
CA PRO A 134 2.64 -20.49 -23.10
C PRO A 134 2.99 -21.56 -24.12
N PRO A 135 3.47 -22.74 -23.69
CA PRO A 135 4.07 -23.71 -24.59
C PRO A 135 3.06 -24.01 -25.69
N ALA A 136 3.40 -23.61 -26.93
CA ALA A 136 2.48 -23.64 -28.05
C ALA A 136 1.88 -25.04 -28.13
N ARG A 137 0.56 -25.14 -27.93
CA ARG A 137 -0.15 -26.38 -27.62
C ARG A 137 -0.08 -27.33 -28.82
N ARG A 138 1.04 -28.05 -28.94
CA ARG A 138 1.25 -29.05 -29.99
C ARG A 138 0.15 -30.09 -29.86
N LYS A 139 -0.76 -30.10 -30.83
CA LYS A 139 -1.74 -31.18 -31.01
C LYS A 139 -0.97 -32.45 -31.38
N SER A 140 -0.55 -33.22 -30.38
CA SER A 140 -0.17 -34.61 -30.58
C SER A 140 -1.42 -35.44 -30.85
N PRO A 141 -1.46 -36.27 -31.90
CA PRO A 141 -2.46 -37.34 -31.98
C PRO A 141 -2.19 -38.33 -30.83
N HIS A 142 -3.25 -38.76 -30.14
CA HIS A 142 -3.12 -39.71 -29.03
C HIS A 142 -2.79 -41.13 -29.54
N PRO A 143 -1.81 -41.83 -28.95
CA PRO A 143 -1.76 -43.28 -28.96
C PRO A 143 -2.29 -43.84 -27.63
N MET A 144 -3.44 -44.52 -27.67
CA MET A 144 -4.02 -45.25 -26.53
C MET A 144 -3.16 -46.48 -26.18
N TRP A 145 -2.34 -46.46 -25.11
CA TRP A 145 -1.67 -47.68 -24.60
C TRP A 145 -1.37 -47.68 -23.08
N ILE A 146 -2.26 -47.11 -22.23
CA ILE A 146 -2.18 -47.26 -20.76
C ILE A 146 -3.43 -47.95 -20.22
N VAL A 147 -3.51 -49.28 -20.42
CA VAL A 147 -4.50 -50.16 -19.77
C VAL A 147 -3.82 -51.37 -19.08
N ALA A 148 -2.54 -51.65 -19.37
CA ALA A 148 -1.85 -52.84 -18.87
C ALA A 148 -1.29 -52.74 -17.43
N GLY A 149 -1.05 -51.54 -16.90
CA GLY A 149 -0.30 -51.37 -15.65
C GLY A 149 -1.09 -51.62 -14.35
N VAL A 150 -2.39 -51.37 -14.34
CA VAL A 150 -3.20 -51.35 -13.10
C VAL A 150 -3.63 -52.75 -12.66
N LEU A 151 -3.79 -53.70 -13.59
CA LEU A 151 -4.25 -55.06 -13.30
C LEU A 151 -3.17 -55.92 -12.62
N VAL A 152 -1.89 -55.65 -12.88
CA VAL A 152 -0.76 -56.39 -12.30
C VAL A 152 -0.54 -56.02 -10.82
N PHE A 153 -0.70 -54.74 -10.46
CA PHE A 153 -0.49 -54.29 -9.09
C PHE A 153 -1.58 -54.77 -8.13
N LEU A 154 -2.84 -54.86 -8.61
CA LEU A 154 -3.97 -55.33 -7.80
C LEU A 154 -3.87 -56.83 -7.44
N LEU A 155 -3.20 -57.65 -8.26
CA LEU A 155 -3.02 -59.08 -8.00
C LEU A 155 -1.90 -59.40 -7.00
N ILE A 156 -0.97 -58.47 -6.75
CA ILE A 156 0.10 -58.65 -5.76
C ILE A 156 -0.45 -58.41 -4.34
N ALA A 157 -1.39 -57.48 -4.17
CA ALA A 157 -1.98 -57.15 -2.87
C ALA A 157 -2.89 -58.26 -2.28
N ILE A 158 -3.34 -59.23 -3.08
CA ILE A 158 -4.28 -60.30 -2.66
C ILE A 158 -3.54 -61.61 -2.29
N ARG A 159 -2.21 -61.66 -2.42
CA ARG A 159 -1.38 -62.84 -2.08
C ARG A 159 -0.79 -62.84 -0.66
N ALA A 160 -1.23 -61.91 0.20
CA ALA A 160 -0.98 -61.94 1.64
C ALA A 160 -2.27 -62.32 2.41
N LEU A 161 -2.63 -63.59 2.33
CA LEU A 161 -3.68 -64.23 3.13
C LEU A 161 -3.04 -64.97 4.32
N ALA A 162 -3.79 -65.15 5.41
CA ALA A 162 -3.50 -66.08 6.53
C ALA A 162 -2.28 -65.72 7.42
N GLU A 163 -2.24 -65.92 8.74
CA GLU A 163 -3.17 -66.52 9.72
C GLU A 163 -2.80 -65.97 11.14
N VAL A 164 -3.49 -66.41 12.22
CA VAL A 164 -3.20 -66.13 13.66
C VAL A 164 -3.66 -64.71 14.10
N GLY A 165 -4.69 -64.49 14.94
CA GLY A 165 -5.31 -65.32 15.99
C GLY A 165 -4.55 -65.19 17.32
N SER A 166 -5.11 -65.00 18.52
CA SER A 166 -6.47 -64.86 19.04
C SER A 166 -6.33 -64.40 20.51
N SER A 167 -7.32 -63.71 21.10
CA SER A 167 -7.66 -63.74 22.56
C SER A 167 -6.60 -63.28 23.61
N ILE A 168 -6.85 -62.91 24.88
CA ILE A 168 -8.03 -62.58 25.75
C ILE A 168 -7.46 -61.92 27.05
N GLU A 169 -8.26 -61.12 27.78
CA GLU A 169 -8.11 -60.67 29.21
C GLU A 169 -6.77 -59.98 29.65
N ASP A 170 -6.70 -58.88 30.42
CA ASP A 170 -7.42 -58.30 31.58
C ASP A 170 -6.55 -58.34 32.86
N SER A 171 -6.82 -57.39 33.77
CA SER A 171 -6.49 -57.36 35.19
C SER A 171 -5.09 -56.92 35.67
N ALA A 172 -5.16 -55.75 36.35
CA ALA A 172 -4.64 -55.51 37.70
C ALA A 172 -3.17 -55.13 37.95
N ALA A 173 -3.03 -53.92 38.51
CA ALA A 173 -1.91 -53.40 39.29
C ALA A 173 -1.61 -54.25 40.56
N PRO A 174 -0.50 -54.02 41.30
CA PRO A 174 -0.53 -52.91 42.28
C PRO A 174 0.81 -52.19 42.64
N LEU A 175 0.64 -50.94 43.11
CA LEU A 175 1.41 -50.20 44.14
C LEU A 175 2.95 -50.11 44.08
N SER A 176 3.45 -48.90 43.78
CA SER A 176 4.32 -48.09 44.69
C SER A 176 4.75 -46.74 44.08
N THR A 177 5.14 -45.68 44.82
CA THR A 177 4.80 -45.24 46.21
C THR A 177 5.11 -43.73 46.36
N THR A 178 4.13 -42.96 46.87
CA THR A 178 4.20 -41.65 47.59
C THR A 178 5.30 -40.61 47.33
N SER A 179 4.90 -39.46 46.75
CA SER A 179 4.98 -38.11 47.38
C SER A 179 4.36 -37.04 46.48
N SER A 180 3.80 -35.89 46.87
CA SER A 180 3.24 -35.33 48.12
C SER A 180 2.93 -33.84 47.81
N ARG A 181 1.64 -33.42 47.86
CA ARG A 181 1.20 -32.00 48.06
C ARG A 181 1.51 -30.98 46.91
N THR A 182 0.74 -29.92 46.63
CA THR A 182 -0.33 -29.19 47.37
C THR A 182 -1.31 -28.46 46.41
N THR A 183 -2.61 -28.37 46.76
CA THR A 183 -3.65 -27.35 46.37
C THR A 183 -3.72 -26.80 44.93
N THR A 184 -4.88 -26.79 44.25
CA THR A 184 -5.97 -25.79 44.47
C THR A 184 -7.22 -26.11 43.60
N THR A 185 -8.41 -26.00 44.21
CA THR A 185 -9.79 -25.70 43.70
C THR A 185 -10.29 -26.19 42.31
N ALA A 186 -11.53 -26.71 42.31
CA ALA A 186 -12.28 -27.19 41.15
C ALA A 186 -13.23 -26.11 40.54
N PRO A 187 -14.31 -26.50 39.81
CA PRO A 187 -14.37 -26.64 38.36
C PRO A 187 -15.15 -25.49 37.67
N THR A 188 -15.14 -25.40 36.32
CA THR A 188 -16.29 -24.88 35.53
C THR A 188 -16.21 -25.27 34.05
N THR A 189 -17.21 -26.05 33.62
CA THR A 189 -18.00 -25.99 32.38
C THR A 189 -17.38 -25.46 31.07
N THR A 190 -17.28 -26.38 30.11
CA THR A 190 -17.23 -26.14 28.66
C THR A 190 -18.40 -25.28 28.17
N ALA A 191 -18.13 -24.19 27.48
CA ALA A 191 -19.10 -23.46 26.64
C ALA A 191 -18.52 -23.26 25.23
N ALA A 192 -19.32 -23.54 24.21
CA ALA A 192 -18.90 -23.45 22.81
C ALA A 192 -18.88 -21.98 22.31
N PRO A 193 -17.97 -21.60 21.39
CA PRO A 193 -18.01 -20.29 20.76
C PRO A 193 -19.12 -20.23 19.70
N THR A 194 -20.17 -19.45 19.96
CA THR A 194 -21.19 -19.11 18.96
C THR A 194 -20.62 -18.10 17.96
N THR A 195 -20.59 -18.45 16.68
CA THR A 195 -20.16 -17.55 15.60
C THR A 195 -21.29 -16.61 15.20
N THR A 196 -21.15 -15.31 15.47
CA THR A 196 -22.09 -14.28 15.00
C THR A 196 -21.60 -13.69 13.67
N THR A 197 -22.27 -14.05 12.57
CA THR A 197 -22.01 -13.46 11.24
C THR A 197 -22.80 -12.17 11.08
N THR A 198 -22.10 -11.02 11.07
CA THR A 198 -22.71 -9.71 10.78
C THR A 198 -22.70 -9.47 9.27
N THR A 199 -23.87 -9.55 8.62
CA THR A 199 -24.02 -9.21 7.20
C THR A 199 -24.29 -7.72 7.03
N THR A 200 -23.35 -6.99 6.43
CA THR A 200 -23.53 -5.57 6.10
C THR A 200 -24.22 -5.42 4.73
N THR A 201 -25.48 -4.99 4.73
CA THR A 201 -26.24 -4.74 3.49
C THR A 201 -26.02 -3.30 3.02
N THR A 202 -25.39 -3.14 1.85
CA THR A 202 -25.23 -1.82 1.19
C THR A 202 -26.49 -1.46 0.40
N THR A 203 -27.22 -0.44 0.82
CA THR A 203 -28.41 0.06 0.10
C THR A 203 -28.01 1.12 -0.92
N THR A 204 -28.24 0.84 -2.21
CA THR A 204 -28.05 1.81 -3.30
C THR A 204 -29.31 2.65 -3.49
N THR A 205 -29.22 3.96 -3.28
CA THR A 205 -30.33 4.89 -3.51
C THR A 205 -30.35 5.36 -4.96
N THR A 206 -31.40 5.00 -5.70
CA THR A 206 -31.63 5.48 -7.07
C THR A 206 -32.68 6.60 -7.06
N THR A 207 -32.31 7.81 -7.47
CA THR A 207 -33.22 8.95 -7.54
C THR A 207 -33.94 8.98 -8.90
N THR A 208 -35.26 8.80 -8.88
CA THR A 208 -36.12 8.92 -10.08
C THR A 208 -36.81 10.28 -10.11
N THR A 209 -36.56 11.07 -11.14
CA THR A 209 -37.19 12.39 -11.33
C THR A 209 -38.49 12.24 -12.12
N THR A 210 -39.63 12.55 -11.49
CA THR A 210 -40.95 12.50 -12.14
C THR A 210 -41.34 13.87 -12.70
N THR A 211 -41.57 13.95 -14.01
CA THR A 211 -42.02 15.19 -14.68
C THR A 211 -43.54 15.29 -14.66
N THR A 212 -44.08 16.29 -13.96
CA THR A 212 -45.53 16.56 -13.91
C THR A 212 -45.92 17.55 -15.01
N THR A 213 -46.84 17.16 -15.89
CA THR A 213 -47.40 18.04 -16.93
C THR A 213 -48.71 18.67 -16.47
N THR A 214 -48.73 20.00 -16.30
CA THR A 214 -49.92 20.75 -15.91
C THR A 214 -50.57 21.40 -17.14
N THR A 215 -51.83 21.08 -17.42
CA THR A 215 -52.59 21.67 -18.55
C THR A 215 -53.46 22.82 -18.04
N THR A 216 -53.12 24.06 -18.41
CA THR A 216 -53.88 25.26 -18.03
C THR A 216 -54.73 25.73 -19.20
N THR A 217 -56.05 25.86 -18.99
CA THR A 217 -57.02 26.33 -20.00
C THR A 217 -57.10 27.85 -20.09
N THR A 218 -57.10 28.36 -21.32
CA THR A 218 -57.16 29.77 -21.70
C THR A 218 -58.47 30.49 -21.34
N PRO A 219 -58.40 31.71 -20.80
CA PRO A 219 -59.37 32.79 -21.05
C PRO A 219 -58.82 33.78 -22.08
N ALA A 220 -59.67 34.30 -22.96
CA ALA A 220 -59.25 35.25 -24.00
C ALA A 220 -58.91 36.63 -23.41
N ALA A 221 -57.85 37.26 -23.93
CA ALA A 221 -57.39 38.60 -23.55
C ALA A 221 -57.45 39.58 -24.76
N GLU A 222 -57.57 40.87 -24.44
CA GLU A 222 -57.72 42.00 -25.37
C GLU A 222 -56.53 42.22 -26.33
N PRO A 223 -56.73 42.99 -27.43
CA PRO A 223 -55.65 43.35 -28.34
C PRO A 223 -54.68 44.36 -27.69
N ALA A 224 -53.52 43.87 -27.27
CA ALA A 224 -52.39 44.67 -26.80
C ALA A 224 -51.71 45.45 -27.96
N PRO A 225 -51.07 46.61 -27.69
CA PRO A 225 -50.56 47.49 -28.74
C PRO A 225 -49.33 46.93 -29.49
N ASN A 226 -49.09 47.48 -30.68
CA ASN A 226 -47.99 47.10 -31.57
C ASN A 226 -46.62 47.22 -30.86
N PRO A 227 -45.76 46.18 -30.86
CA PRO A 227 -44.44 46.26 -30.24
C PRO A 227 -43.53 47.31 -30.89
N GLU A 228 -42.78 48.03 -30.07
CA GLU A 228 -41.62 48.80 -30.56
C GLU A 228 -40.56 47.84 -31.14
N PRO A 229 -39.73 48.28 -32.11
CA PRO A 229 -38.67 47.45 -32.66
C PRO A 229 -37.70 47.02 -31.56
N GLN A 230 -37.58 45.71 -31.33
CA GLN A 230 -36.56 45.20 -30.42
C GLN A 230 -35.16 45.60 -30.94
N PRO A 231 -34.23 45.99 -30.05
CA PRO A 231 -32.82 46.13 -30.41
C PRO A 231 -32.33 44.84 -31.07
N GLN A 232 -31.62 44.95 -32.20
CA GLN A 232 -31.05 43.78 -32.84
C GLN A 232 -30.17 43.01 -31.85
N PRO A 233 -30.19 41.66 -31.84
CA PRO A 233 -29.29 40.89 -31.01
C PRO A 233 -27.85 41.31 -31.24
N GLN A 234 -27.18 41.74 -30.17
CA GLN A 234 -25.73 41.96 -30.21
C GLN A 234 -25.09 40.63 -30.64
N PRO A 235 -24.10 40.63 -31.56
CA PRO A 235 -23.46 39.39 -31.98
C PRO A 235 -22.99 38.57 -30.78
N GLU A 236 -23.32 37.28 -30.78
CA GLU A 236 -22.86 36.36 -29.75
C GLU A 236 -21.33 36.47 -29.63
N PRO A 237 -20.75 36.53 -28.41
CA PRO A 237 -19.32 36.48 -28.24
C PRO A 237 -18.78 35.25 -28.98
N GLN A 238 -17.88 35.46 -29.94
CA GLN A 238 -17.26 34.35 -30.66
C GLN A 238 -16.70 33.35 -29.65
N PRO A 239 -16.85 32.03 -29.86
CA PRO A 239 -16.32 31.03 -28.95
C PRO A 239 -14.85 31.32 -28.67
N GLN A 240 -14.56 31.69 -27.42
CA GLN A 240 -13.19 31.95 -27.01
C GLN A 240 -12.39 30.68 -27.31
N PRO A 241 -11.22 30.77 -27.99
CA PRO A 241 -10.47 29.58 -28.37
C PRO A 241 -10.32 28.65 -27.18
N ASN A 242 -10.83 27.42 -27.34
CA ASN A 242 -10.78 26.40 -26.31
C ASN A 242 -9.34 26.32 -25.80
N PRO A 243 -9.06 26.43 -24.49
CA PRO A 243 -7.69 26.44 -23.98
C PRO A 243 -6.95 25.24 -24.56
N GLN A 244 -6.00 25.52 -25.45
CA GLN A 244 -5.20 24.49 -26.08
C GLN A 244 -4.58 23.67 -24.94
N PRO A 245 -4.67 22.32 -24.96
CA PRO A 245 -4.03 21.50 -23.95
C PRO A 245 -2.58 21.93 -23.87
N ASN A 246 -2.21 22.56 -22.75
CA ASN A 246 -0.85 23.04 -22.57
C ASN A 246 0.04 21.79 -22.72
N PRO A 247 1.04 21.77 -23.62
CA PRO A 247 1.95 20.63 -23.70
C PRO A 247 2.45 20.38 -22.29
N ALA A 248 2.27 19.16 -21.79
CA ALA A 248 2.50 18.86 -20.37
C ALA A 248 3.92 19.28 -20.01
N THR A 249 4.05 20.46 -19.40
CA THR A 249 5.31 20.97 -18.92
C THR A 249 5.75 20.01 -17.86
N GLN A 250 6.83 19.27 -18.16
CA GLN A 250 7.60 18.57 -17.14
C GLN A 250 7.73 19.52 -15.96
N ALA A 251 7.44 19.05 -14.75
CA ALA A 251 7.75 19.81 -13.55
C ALA A 251 9.21 20.27 -13.70
N PRO A 252 9.50 21.59 -13.58
CA PRO A 252 10.86 22.06 -13.72
C PRO A 252 11.76 21.29 -12.73
N PRO A 253 13.01 20.97 -13.10
CA PRO A 253 13.92 20.32 -12.17
C PRO A 253 13.96 21.14 -10.87
N PRO A 254 14.03 20.48 -9.69
CA PRO A 254 13.96 21.17 -8.42
C PRO A 254 15.00 22.30 -8.41
N PRO A 255 14.58 23.57 -8.22
CA PRO A 255 15.49 24.70 -8.30
C PRO A 255 16.59 24.54 -7.26
N ALA A 256 17.81 24.97 -7.63
CA ALA A 256 18.98 24.83 -6.78
C ALA A 256 18.72 25.43 -5.38
N PRO A 257 19.26 24.82 -4.30
CA PRO A 257 18.94 25.20 -2.92
C PRO A 257 19.30 26.66 -2.64
N ASN A 258 18.27 27.52 -2.70
CA ASN A 258 18.47 28.96 -2.68
C ASN A 258 18.40 29.47 -1.23
N GLN A 259 19.55 29.44 -0.54
CA GLN A 259 19.85 30.25 0.65
C GLN A 259 18.81 30.21 1.78
N GLY A 260 18.16 29.05 2.00
CA GLY A 260 17.21 28.84 3.10
C GLY A 260 15.75 29.20 2.82
N CYS A 261 15.39 29.54 1.58
CA CYS A 261 14.00 29.77 1.15
C CYS A 261 13.35 28.50 0.57
N HIS A 262 12.10 28.24 0.93
CA HIS A 262 11.29 27.16 0.38
C HIS A 262 10.77 27.52 -1.02
N ALA A 263 10.85 26.58 -1.95
CA ALA A 263 10.63 26.83 -3.38
C ALA A 263 9.15 26.96 -3.78
N SER A 264 8.22 26.49 -2.95
CA SER A 264 6.77 26.55 -3.23
C SER A 264 6.14 27.92 -2.94
N TYR A 265 6.90 28.90 -2.47
CA TYR A 265 6.36 30.16 -1.96
C TYR A 265 7.11 31.40 -2.49
N THR A 266 6.43 32.54 -2.53
CA THR A 266 7.03 33.85 -2.84
C THR A 266 6.27 34.96 -2.10
N PRO A 267 6.93 35.83 -1.29
CA PRO A 267 8.38 35.96 -1.05
C PRO A 267 8.97 34.77 -0.27
N CYS A 268 10.27 34.87 0.07
CA CYS A 268 11.00 33.83 0.79
C CYS A 268 10.30 33.39 2.08
N VAL A 269 9.78 32.16 2.08
CA VAL A 269 9.36 31.44 3.29
C VAL A 269 10.54 30.58 3.76
N PRO A 270 10.92 30.59 5.05
CA PRO A 270 12.07 29.83 5.53
C PRO A 270 11.82 28.32 5.42
N ILE A 271 12.88 27.55 5.16
CA ILE A 271 12.82 26.08 5.25
C ILE A 271 12.82 25.67 6.72
N ALA A 272 11.66 25.29 7.23
CA ALA A 272 11.45 24.76 8.59
C ALA A 272 10.59 23.49 8.56
N SER A 273 10.37 22.87 9.73
CA SER A 273 9.43 21.74 9.86
C SER A 273 7.97 22.15 9.78
N ASP A 274 7.69 23.42 10.05
CA ASP A 274 6.37 24.06 10.08
C ASP A 274 6.60 25.59 10.04
N VAL A 275 5.70 26.33 9.38
CA VAL A 275 5.78 27.79 9.24
C VAL A 275 4.37 28.37 9.34
N ASP A 276 4.16 29.27 10.29
CA ASP A 276 2.85 29.87 10.54
C ASP A 276 2.69 31.31 10.03
N CYS A 277 1.44 31.70 9.76
CA CYS A 277 1.07 33.09 9.47
C CYS A 277 1.06 33.95 10.76
N LYS A 278 1.75 35.09 10.75
CA LYS A 278 1.58 36.15 11.76
C LYS A 278 0.28 36.94 11.50
N PRO A 279 -0.48 37.32 12.55
CA PRO A 279 -0.19 37.21 13.98
C PRO A 279 -0.81 35.96 14.66
N GLY A 280 -0.99 34.86 13.92
CA GLY A 280 -1.76 33.69 14.34
C GLY A 280 -1.21 32.93 15.55
N LYS A 281 -2.05 32.05 16.12
CA LYS A 281 -1.69 31.11 17.19
C LYS A 281 -0.99 29.86 16.65
N GLY A 282 -0.01 30.09 15.79
CA GLY A 282 0.89 29.06 15.32
C GLY A 282 1.64 28.36 16.45
N ASN A 283 2.10 27.14 16.18
CA ASN A 283 2.98 26.38 17.08
C ASN A 283 4.29 25.96 16.39
N GLY A 284 4.51 26.39 15.15
CA GLY A 284 5.70 26.13 14.37
C GLY A 284 6.92 26.90 14.88
N PRO A 285 8.13 26.42 14.54
CA PRO A 285 9.38 27.08 14.91
C PRO A 285 9.68 28.35 14.09
N ALA A 286 8.89 28.64 13.05
CA ALA A 286 9.07 29.78 12.16
C ALA A 286 7.74 30.46 11.80
N TYR A 287 7.78 31.75 11.48
CA TYR A 287 6.59 32.54 11.18
C TYR A 287 6.84 33.56 10.08
N VAL A 288 5.92 33.67 9.13
CA VAL A 288 5.93 34.64 8.02
C VAL A 288 4.78 35.64 8.13
N THR A 289 4.90 36.76 7.42
CA THR A 289 3.84 37.78 7.30
C THR A 289 3.44 37.82 5.83
N GLY A 290 2.15 37.66 5.54
CA GLY A 290 1.65 37.65 4.17
C GLY A 290 1.44 39.03 3.55
N PRO A 291 0.90 39.08 2.32
CA PRO A 291 0.47 37.91 1.52
C PRO A 291 1.66 37.09 0.99
N ILE A 292 1.54 35.76 1.05
CA ILE A 292 2.51 34.80 0.52
C ILE A 292 1.89 34.10 -0.68
N LYS A 293 2.43 34.32 -1.89
CA LYS A 293 1.98 33.58 -3.07
C LYS A 293 2.45 32.13 -3.00
N VAL A 294 1.51 31.19 -3.10
CA VAL A 294 1.78 29.76 -3.27
C VAL A 294 1.98 29.46 -4.77
N ILE A 295 3.13 28.91 -5.12
CA ILE A 295 3.55 28.60 -6.50
C ILE A 295 3.88 27.11 -6.71
N GLY A 296 3.85 26.32 -5.64
CA GLY A 296 4.05 24.87 -5.63
C GLY A 296 3.09 24.20 -4.65
N PRO A 297 3.39 22.97 -4.17
CA PRO A 297 2.63 22.35 -3.09
C PRO A 297 2.66 23.20 -1.81
N ASP A 298 1.50 23.41 -1.18
CA ASP A 298 1.42 24.07 0.13
C ASP A 298 1.81 23.08 1.25
N GLU A 299 3.12 22.96 1.50
CA GLU A 299 3.70 22.07 2.50
C GLU A 299 3.48 22.54 3.95
N TYR A 300 3.21 23.83 4.15
CA TYR A 300 2.99 24.47 5.45
C TYR A 300 1.53 24.83 5.75
N GLY A 301 0.60 24.67 4.80
CA GLY A 301 -0.81 25.00 5.01
C GLY A 301 -1.09 26.50 5.13
N LEU A 302 -0.30 27.34 4.48
CA LEU A 302 -0.46 28.80 4.51
C LEU A 302 -1.73 29.26 3.77
N ASP A 303 -2.14 28.50 2.75
CA ASP A 303 -3.25 28.77 1.83
C ASP A 303 -4.39 27.79 2.13
N SER A 304 -5.21 28.15 3.12
CA SER A 304 -6.23 27.27 3.68
C SER A 304 -7.46 27.09 2.79
N ASP A 305 -7.77 28.03 1.91
CA ASP A 305 -8.91 27.99 0.99
C ASP A 305 -8.52 27.65 -0.46
N ASN A 306 -7.22 27.56 -0.75
CA ASN A 306 -6.60 27.12 -2.01
C ASN A 306 -6.79 28.13 -3.16
N ASP A 307 -6.74 29.44 -2.85
CA ASP A 307 -6.82 30.52 -3.83
C ASP A 307 -5.46 30.87 -4.49
N GLY A 308 -4.35 30.39 -3.91
CA GLY A 308 -2.98 30.68 -4.31
C GLY A 308 -2.26 31.75 -3.47
N VAL A 309 -2.89 32.28 -2.41
CA VAL A 309 -2.39 33.36 -1.55
C VAL A 309 -2.54 32.98 -0.07
N GLY A 310 -1.45 32.51 0.53
CA GLY A 310 -1.39 32.25 1.96
C GLY A 310 -1.19 33.49 2.83
N CYS A 311 -1.65 33.40 4.09
CA CYS A 311 -1.51 34.44 5.12
C CYS A 311 -2.12 35.81 4.78
N GLU A 312 -3.34 35.82 4.24
CA GLU A 312 -4.20 37.01 4.11
C GLU A 312 -4.66 37.62 5.45
#